data_AF-A0AAU3G5N8-F1
#
_entry.id   AF-A0AAU3G5N8-F1
#
_cell.length_a   1.000
_cell.length_b   1.000
_cell.length_c   1.000
_cell.angle_alpha   90.00
_cell.angle_beta   90.00
_cell.angle_gamma   90.00
#
_symmetry.space_group_name_H-M   'P 1'
#
loop_
_entity.id
_entity.type
_entity.pdbx_description
1 polymer ?
#
loop_
_entity_poly.entity_id
_entity_poly.type
_entity_poly.pdbx_seq_one_letter_code
_entity_poly.pdbx_strand_id
1 'polypeptide(L)'
;MTRASRRVTALGTADQLPARDDPRLLPAAVGVLVVANVLNNRVARRLAPVTSALAAGTLVVLARRSGLSWAEIGFEGGARGVKIGAALAGAVAAVYTGGVLLPRTRRFFRDERALGLSRARLAEEILVQVPLGTVLLEEVGFRGVLPAVLRRSYGAGVAVAGSSALFGLWHILPAMDMAAANPALGGLADGGSRGDGAARLVVGSVVSTGLAGVFFHELRRRGGLPAPSLFHLATNSLGFLAARAARHLDRLSGRSPQAVGTTWKPSA
;
A
#
# COMPACT_ATOMS: atom_id res chain seq x y z
N MET A 1 1.02 -7.12 -68.14
CA MET A 1 0.80 -8.58 -68.03
C MET A 1 1.58 -9.06 -66.80
N THR A 2 1.06 -9.67 -65.74
CA THR A 2 -0.29 -9.98 -65.27
C THR A 2 -0.14 -10.34 -63.79
N ARG A 3 -1.07 -9.85 -62.97
CA ARG A 3 -1.48 -10.29 -61.62
C ARG A 3 -0.95 -11.65 -61.11
N ALA A 4 -0.43 -11.66 -59.88
CA ALA A 4 -0.53 -12.82 -58.99
C ALA A 4 -0.72 -12.36 -57.54
N SER A 5 -1.98 -12.19 -57.18
CA SER A 5 -2.48 -12.03 -55.81
C SER A 5 -2.22 -13.30 -55.00
N ARG A 6 -1.53 -13.19 -53.86
CA ARG A 6 -1.64 -14.19 -52.78
C ARG A 6 -2.30 -13.56 -51.56
N ARG A 7 -3.61 -13.82 -51.46
CA ARG A 7 -4.34 -13.79 -50.19
C ARG A 7 -3.66 -14.79 -49.25
N VAL A 8 -3.09 -14.30 -48.16
CA VAL A 8 -2.80 -15.17 -47.01
C VAL A 8 -4.08 -15.23 -46.20
N THR A 9 -4.63 -16.42 -46.22
CA THR A 9 -5.84 -16.88 -45.57
C THR A 9 -5.81 -16.58 -44.07
N ALA A 10 -6.87 -15.96 -43.59
CA ALA A 10 -7.21 -15.89 -42.18
C ALA A 10 -7.30 -17.32 -41.62
N LEU A 11 -6.31 -17.70 -40.81
CA LEU A 11 -6.41 -18.83 -39.90
C LEU A 11 -6.93 -18.27 -38.57
N GLY A 12 -8.16 -18.65 -38.25
CA GLY A 12 -8.92 -18.16 -37.12
C GLY A 12 -8.15 -18.22 -35.81
N THR A 13 -7.95 -17.06 -35.20
CA THR A 13 -7.79 -16.98 -33.75
C THR A 13 -9.09 -17.45 -33.14
N ALA A 14 -9.02 -18.54 -32.38
CA ALA A 14 -10.11 -19.04 -31.56
C ALA A 14 -10.83 -17.86 -30.88
N ASP A 15 -12.12 -17.80 -31.16
CA ASP A 15 -13.19 -17.05 -30.51
C ASP A 15 -12.79 -16.47 -29.13
N GLN A 16 -12.19 -15.28 -29.11
CA GLN A 16 -12.27 -14.41 -27.95
C GLN A 16 -13.62 -13.73 -28.01
N LEU A 17 -14.64 -14.42 -27.47
CA LEU A 17 -15.93 -13.78 -27.19
C LEU A 17 -15.64 -12.44 -26.50
N PRO A 18 -16.22 -11.32 -26.98
CA PRO A 18 -16.00 -10.02 -26.35
C PRO A 18 -16.32 -10.15 -24.86
N ALA A 19 -15.35 -9.82 -24.02
CA ALA A 19 -15.50 -9.92 -22.58
C ALA A 19 -16.73 -9.13 -22.16
N ARG A 20 -17.70 -9.79 -21.52
CA ARG A 20 -18.91 -9.13 -21.04
C ARG A 20 -18.52 -8.18 -19.91
N ASP A 21 -18.86 -6.89 -20.08
CA ASP A 21 -18.85 -5.94 -18.99
C ASP A 21 -19.92 -6.36 -17.97
N ASP A 22 -19.49 -7.02 -16.89
CA ASP A 22 -20.37 -7.36 -15.77
C ASP A 22 -20.45 -6.16 -14.81
N PRO A 23 -21.57 -5.42 -14.77
CA PRO A 23 -21.71 -4.24 -13.93
C PRO A 23 -21.63 -4.58 -12.42
N ARG A 24 -21.75 -5.86 -12.04
CA ARG A 24 -21.67 -6.31 -10.64
C ARG A 24 -20.23 -6.51 -10.16
N LEU A 25 -19.25 -6.57 -11.07
CA LEU A 25 -17.87 -6.89 -10.70
C LEU A 25 -17.22 -5.80 -9.85
N LEU A 26 -17.39 -4.53 -10.23
CA LEU A 26 -16.84 -3.40 -9.47
C LEU A 26 -17.42 -3.33 -8.04
N PRO A 27 -18.75 -3.32 -7.82
CA PRO A 27 -19.29 -3.29 -6.47
C PRO A 27 -18.93 -4.55 -5.67
N ALA A 28 -18.86 -5.74 -6.30
CA ALA A 28 -18.40 -6.95 -5.62
C ALA A 28 -16.94 -6.84 -5.17
N ALA A 29 -16.04 -6.34 -6.03
CA ALA A 29 -14.63 -6.15 -5.68
C ALA A 29 -14.45 -5.13 -4.55
N VAL A 30 -15.19 -4.00 -4.61
CA VAL A 30 -15.22 -3.01 -3.53
C VAL A 30 -15.76 -3.62 -2.23
N GLY A 31 -16.84 -4.43 -2.30
CA GLY A 31 -17.41 -5.11 -1.15
C GLY A 31 -16.41 -6.07 -0.47
N VAL A 32 -15.67 -6.87 -1.25
CA VAL A 32 -14.60 -7.74 -0.73
C VAL A 32 -13.53 -6.92 -0.01
N LEU A 33 -13.11 -5.80 -0.59
CA LEU A 33 -12.12 -4.91 0.01
C LEU A 33 -12.65 -4.28 1.30
N VAL A 34 -13.89 -3.77 1.33
CA VAL A 34 -14.49 -3.18 2.53
C VAL A 34 -14.55 -4.20 3.66
N VAL A 35 -15.01 -5.43 3.39
CA VAL A 35 -15.05 -6.50 4.39
C VAL A 35 -13.64 -6.81 4.91
N ALA A 36 -12.66 -6.99 4.01
CA ALA A 36 -11.28 -7.24 4.40
C ALA A 36 -10.69 -6.08 5.23
N ASN A 37 -10.98 -4.82 4.87
CA ASN A 37 -10.50 -3.65 5.59
C ASN A 37 -11.04 -3.62 7.03
N VAL A 38 -12.33 -3.87 7.22
CA VAL A 38 -12.97 -3.93 8.54
C VAL A 38 -12.43 -5.09 9.37
N LEU A 39 -12.29 -6.28 8.77
CA LEU A 39 -11.70 -7.44 9.43
C LEU A 39 -10.27 -7.13 9.90
N ASN A 40 -9.44 -6.56 9.03
CA ASN A 40 -8.01 -6.33 9.31
C ASN A 40 -7.78 -5.20 10.31
N ASN A 41 -8.66 -4.20 10.39
CA ASN A 41 -8.46 -3.03 11.25
C ASN A 41 -9.30 -3.03 12.52
N ARG A 42 -10.41 -3.78 12.60
CA ARG A 42 -11.35 -3.68 13.73
C ARG A 42 -11.66 -5.03 14.38
N VAL A 43 -11.86 -6.09 13.60
CA VAL A 43 -12.41 -7.36 14.12
C VAL A 43 -11.34 -8.41 14.41
N ALA A 44 -10.48 -8.70 13.43
CA ALA A 44 -9.58 -9.84 13.42
C ALA A 44 -8.15 -9.44 13.04
N ARG A 45 -7.62 -8.36 13.64
CA ARG A 45 -6.32 -7.76 13.30
C ARG A 45 -5.17 -8.76 13.15
N ARG A 46 -5.09 -9.76 14.03
CA ARG A 46 -4.02 -10.78 13.99
C ARG A 46 -4.17 -11.80 12.85
N LEU A 47 -5.39 -11.98 12.35
CA LEU A 47 -5.70 -12.85 11.22
C LEU A 47 -5.60 -12.13 9.88
N ALA A 48 -5.12 -10.87 9.85
CA ALA A 48 -4.92 -10.10 8.63
C ALA A 48 -4.23 -10.88 7.49
N PRO A 49 -3.19 -11.71 7.72
CA PRO A 49 -2.58 -12.51 6.66
C PRO A 49 -3.58 -13.46 5.98
N VAL A 50 -4.44 -14.08 6.76
CA VAL A 50 -5.44 -15.06 6.28
C VAL A 50 -6.57 -14.35 5.56
N THR A 51 -7.17 -13.33 6.19
CA THR A 51 -8.26 -12.55 5.60
C THR A 51 -7.82 -11.81 4.34
N SER A 52 -6.60 -11.28 4.31
CA SER A 52 -6.02 -10.64 3.11
C SER A 52 -5.73 -11.64 1.99
N ALA A 53 -5.18 -12.82 2.30
CA ALA A 53 -4.97 -13.85 1.29
C ALA A 53 -6.29 -14.36 0.69
N LEU A 54 -7.31 -14.58 1.52
CA LEU A 54 -8.65 -14.98 1.06
C LEU A 54 -9.30 -13.88 0.21
N ALA A 55 -9.21 -12.62 0.62
CA ALA A 55 -9.74 -11.49 -0.13
C ALA A 55 -9.02 -11.32 -1.48
N ALA A 56 -7.68 -11.38 -1.50
CA ALA A 56 -6.89 -11.30 -2.73
C ALA A 56 -7.24 -12.44 -3.69
N GLY A 57 -7.34 -13.68 -3.19
CA GLY A 57 -7.77 -14.84 -3.97
C GLY A 57 -9.18 -14.67 -4.53
N THR A 58 -10.12 -14.18 -3.72
CA THR A 58 -11.50 -13.91 -4.14
C THR A 58 -11.56 -12.87 -5.25
N LEU A 59 -10.81 -11.77 -5.11
CA LEU A 59 -10.71 -10.72 -6.13
C LEU A 59 -10.16 -11.27 -7.45
N VAL A 60 -9.11 -12.09 -7.40
CA VAL A 60 -8.55 -12.73 -8.60
C VAL A 60 -9.56 -13.68 -9.23
N VAL A 61 -10.24 -14.53 -8.44
CA VAL A 61 -11.26 -15.46 -8.97
C VAL A 61 -12.41 -14.70 -9.64
N LEU A 62 -12.92 -13.63 -9.02
CA LEU A 62 -13.96 -12.78 -9.60
C LEU A 62 -13.48 -12.17 -10.92
N ALA A 63 -12.30 -11.54 -10.92
CA ALA A 63 -11.73 -10.94 -12.12
C ALA A 63 -11.56 -11.95 -13.26
N ARG A 64 -11.00 -13.13 -12.97
CA ARG A 64 -10.75 -14.18 -13.96
C ARG A 64 -12.05 -14.77 -14.50
N ARG A 65 -13.08 -14.97 -13.66
CA ARG A 65 -14.41 -15.44 -14.08
C ARG A 65 -15.14 -14.42 -14.96
N SER A 66 -14.87 -13.13 -14.79
CA SER A 66 -15.35 -12.06 -15.67
C SER A 66 -14.45 -11.81 -16.90
N GLY A 67 -13.49 -12.70 -17.18
CA GLY A 67 -12.68 -12.66 -18.39
C GLY A 67 -11.51 -11.67 -18.37
N LEU A 68 -11.13 -11.08 -17.23
CA LEU A 68 -9.90 -10.28 -17.14
C LEU A 68 -8.65 -11.15 -17.23
N SER A 69 -7.79 -10.94 -18.23
CA SER A 69 -6.51 -11.63 -18.40
C SER A 69 -5.53 -11.38 -17.25
N TRP A 70 -4.56 -12.29 -17.05
CA TRP A 70 -3.46 -12.11 -16.09
C TRP A 70 -2.66 -10.82 -16.35
N ALA A 71 -2.52 -10.43 -17.62
CA ALA A 71 -1.94 -9.17 -18.07
C ALA A 71 -2.68 -7.94 -17.54
N GLU A 72 -4.02 -7.96 -17.68
CA GLU A 72 -4.89 -6.87 -17.22
C GLU A 72 -4.80 -6.70 -15.71
N ILE A 73 -4.85 -7.80 -14.94
CA ILE A 73 -4.70 -7.76 -13.47
C ILE A 73 -3.25 -7.67 -12.98
N GLY A 74 -2.27 -7.53 -13.89
CA GLY A 74 -0.91 -7.12 -13.57
C GLY A 74 0.06 -8.23 -13.13
N PHE A 75 -0.30 -9.51 -13.30
CA PHE A 75 0.55 -10.67 -13.00
C PHE A 75 1.63 -10.93 -14.09
N GLU A 76 1.99 -9.89 -14.84
CA GLU A 76 3.07 -9.88 -15.82
C GLU A 76 4.26 -9.05 -15.30
N GLY A 77 5.30 -8.88 -16.12
CA GLY A 77 6.43 -7.99 -15.80
C GLY A 77 7.58 -8.65 -15.04
N GLY A 78 7.39 -9.86 -14.50
CA GLY A 78 8.42 -10.81 -14.04
C GLY A 78 9.78 -10.18 -13.64
N ALA A 79 10.83 -10.52 -14.38
CA ALA A 79 12.20 -10.08 -14.08
C ALA A 79 12.40 -8.55 -14.13
N ARG A 80 11.72 -7.85 -15.05
CA ARG A 80 11.81 -6.38 -15.15
C ARG A 80 11.22 -5.71 -13.91
N GLY A 81 10.06 -6.19 -13.47
CA GLY A 81 9.41 -5.75 -12.24
C GLY A 81 10.28 -5.97 -11.02
N VAL A 82 10.88 -7.16 -10.91
CA VAL A 82 11.81 -7.48 -9.83
C VAL A 82 13.02 -6.54 -9.84
N LYS A 83 13.64 -6.27 -11.01
CA LYS A 83 14.77 -5.34 -11.11
C LYS A 83 14.41 -3.92 -10.66
N ILE A 84 13.29 -3.39 -11.14
CA ILE A 84 12.80 -2.05 -10.75
C ILE A 84 12.51 -2.02 -9.24
N GLY A 85 11.76 -3.00 -8.75
CA GLY A 85 11.38 -3.11 -7.35
C GLY A 85 12.59 -3.26 -6.42
N ALA A 86 13.58 -4.07 -6.79
CA ALA A 86 14.82 -4.25 -6.03
C ALA A 86 15.67 -2.96 -6.00
N ALA A 87 15.80 -2.25 -7.12
CA ALA A 87 16.50 -0.97 -7.16
C ALA A 87 15.84 0.06 -6.23
N LEU A 88 14.51 0.15 -6.27
CA LEU A 88 13.76 1.05 -5.38
C LEU A 88 13.82 0.60 -3.92
N ALA A 89 13.78 -0.70 -3.63
CA ALA A 89 13.99 -1.23 -2.29
C ALA A 89 15.38 -0.86 -1.74
N GLY A 90 16.43 -0.94 -2.58
CA GLY A 90 17.77 -0.46 -2.24
C GLY A 90 17.80 1.04 -1.95
N ALA A 91 17.10 1.85 -2.74
CA ALA A 91 16.97 3.28 -2.49
C ALA A 91 16.27 3.59 -1.16
N VAL A 92 15.18 2.87 -0.83
CA VAL A 92 14.50 2.98 0.47
C VAL A 92 15.45 2.63 1.61
N ALA A 93 16.18 1.52 1.49
CA ALA A 93 17.17 1.10 2.49
C ALA A 93 18.24 2.19 2.72
N ALA A 94 18.75 2.79 1.63
CA ALA A 94 19.73 3.88 1.70
C ALA A 94 19.16 5.13 2.39
N VAL A 95 17.94 5.55 2.02
CA VAL A 95 17.26 6.71 2.63
C VAL A 95 17.03 6.48 4.12
N TYR A 96 16.52 5.31 4.52
CA TYR A 96 16.30 4.99 5.93
C TYR A 96 17.60 4.89 6.69
N THR A 97 18.64 4.29 6.12
CA THR A 97 19.97 4.22 6.74
C THR A 97 20.52 5.63 6.98
N GLY A 98 20.50 6.50 5.96
CA GLY A 98 20.93 7.90 6.10
C GLY A 98 20.13 8.65 7.17
N GLY A 99 18.81 8.49 7.17
CA GLY A 99 17.90 9.11 8.16
C GLY A 99 18.12 8.61 9.59
N VAL A 100 18.47 7.33 9.77
CA VAL A 100 18.78 6.75 11.09
C VAL A 100 20.16 7.22 11.58
N LEU A 101 21.15 7.29 10.69
CA LEU A 101 22.50 7.72 11.04
C LEU A 101 22.54 9.20 11.44
N LEU A 102 21.72 10.05 10.80
CA LEU A 102 21.62 11.48 11.12
C LEU A 102 20.78 11.73 12.39
N PRO A 103 21.36 12.21 13.51
CA PRO A 103 20.64 12.33 14.78
C PRO A 103 19.42 13.28 14.75
N ARG A 104 19.44 14.30 13.88
CA ARG A 104 18.34 15.27 13.75
C ARG A 104 17.07 14.66 13.16
N THR A 105 17.17 13.56 12.42
CA THR A 105 16.06 12.89 11.74
C THR A 105 15.52 11.69 12.50
N ARG A 106 16.23 11.16 13.51
CA ARG A 106 15.80 9.99 14.30
C ARG A 106 14.41 10.11 14.94
N ARG A 107 13.99 11.33 15.27
CA ARG A 107 12.63 11.59 15.80
C ARG A 107 11.52 11.14 14.85
N PHE A 108 11.76 11.13 13.54
CA PHE A 108 10.79 10.70 12.53
C PHE A 108 10.65 9.17 12.44
N PHE A 109 11.55 8.42 13.08
CA PHE A 109 11.53 6.96 13.14
C PHE A 109 10.95 6.42 14.47
N ARG A 110 10.39 7.30 15.31
CA ARG A 110 9.75 6.89 16.57
C ARG A 110 8.35 6.34 16.30
N ASP A 111 8.30 5.07 15.92
CA ASP A 111 7.05 4.35 15.67
C ASP A 111 6.77 3.35 16.79
N GLU A 112 5.84 3.67 17.70
CA GLU A 112 5.51 2.79 18.83
C GLU A 112 4.96 1.42 18.40
N ARG A 113 4.39 1.31 17.19
CA ARG A 113 3.98 0.02 16.62
C ARG A 113 5.18 -0.89 16.41
N ALA A 114 6.34 -0.32 16.08
CA ALA A 114 7.59 -1.06 15.97
C ALA A 114 8.30 -1.19 17.32
N LEU A 115 8.29 -0.14 18.14
CA LEU A 115 9.09 -0.05 19.37
C LEU A 115 8.54 -0.90 20.52
N GLY A 116 7.22 -1.08 20.61
CA GLY A 116 6.55 -1.86 21.66
C GLY A 116 6.63 -3.38 21.52
N LEU A 117 7.04 -3.90 20.36
CA LEU A 117 7.03 -5.34 20.08
C LEU A 117 8.18 -6.13 20.73
N SER A 118 8.02 -7.44 20.92
CA SER A 118 9.17 -8.33 21.13
C SER A 118 9.96 -8.50 19.81
N ARG A 119 11.18 -9.06 19.87
CA ARG A 119 11.95 -9.37 18.63
C ARG A 119 11.23 -10.37 17.74
N ALA A 120 10.62 -11.40 18.34
CA ALA A 120 9.83 -12.41 17.61
C ALA A 120 8.60 -11.78 16.95
N ARG A 121 7.86 -10.93 17.68
CA ARG A 121 6.70 -10.21 17.13
C ARG A 121 7.10 -9.26 16.00
N LEU A 122 8.22 -8.55 16.14
CA LEU A 122 8.73 -7.70 15.07
C LEU A 122 9.07 -8.50 13.81
N ALA A 123 9.69 -9.67 13.96
CA ALA A 123 9.99 -10.56 12.84
C ALA A 123 8.71 -11.07 12.17
N GLU A 124 7.70 -11.46 12.96
CA GLU A 124 6.38 -11.82 12.45
C GLU A 124 5.72 -10.67 11.68
N GLU A 125 5.79 -9.43 12.19
CA GLU A 125 5.25 -8.27 11.50
C GLU A 125 5.92 -8.10 10.12
N ILE A 126 7.26 -8.10 10.09
CA ILE A 126 8.05 -7.87 8.88
C ILE A 126 7.93 -8.99 7.84
N LEU A 127 7.83 -10.24 8.29
CA LEU A 127 7.91 -11.43 7.43
C LEU A 127 6.55 -12.03 7.08
N VAL A 128 5.50 -11.74 7.86
CA VAL A 128 4.17 -12.35 7.68
C VAL A 128 3.08 -11.29 7.59
N GLN A 129 2.96 -10.41 8.59
CA GLN A 129 1.85 -9.45 8.63
C GLN A 129 1.94 -8.41 7.51
N VAL A 130 3.11 -7.81 7.28
CA VAL A 130 3.30 -6.84 6.20
C VAL A 130 3.17 -7.51 4.82
N PRO A 131 3.89 -8.61 4.49
CA PRO A 131 3.80 -9.18 3.16
C PRO A 131 2.40 -9.69 2.79
N LEU A 132 1.75 -10.39 3.72
CA LEU A 132 0.48 -11.06 3.44
C LEU A 132 -0.74 -10.25 3.89
N GLY A 133 -0.68 -9.66 5.08
CA GLY A 133 -1.77 -8.87 5.66
C GLY A 133 -1.94 -7.50 4.99
N THR A 134 -0.86 -6.92 4.45
CA THR A 134 -0.87 -5.60 3.81
C THR A 134 -0.58 -5.68 2.31
N VAL A 135 0.66 -6.02 1.93
CA VAL A 135 1.16 -5.84 0.56
C VAL A 135 0.37 -6.70 -0.44
N LEU A 136 0.16 -7.98 -0.13
CA LEU A 136 -0.54 -8.90 -1.04
C LEU A 136 -1.92 -8.37 -1.44
N LEU A 137 -2.78 -8.06 -0.46
CA LEU A 137 -4.13 -7.59 -0.74
C LEU A 137 -4.12 -6.22 -1.41
N GLU A 138 -3.29 -5.30 -0.92
CA GLU A 138 -3.29 -3.93 -1.45
C GLU A 138 -2.82 -3.88 -2.91
N GLU A 139 -1.76 -4.61 -3.26
CA GLU A 139 -1.27 -4.62 -4.64
C GLU A 139 -2.23 -5.39 -5.57
N VAL A 140 -2.75 -6.54 -5.15
CA VAL A 140 -3.73 -7.29 -5.94
C VAL A 140 -5.03 -6.51 -6.13
N GLY A 141 -5.53 -5.86 -5.08
CA GLY A 141 -6.77 -5.10 -5.13
C GLY A 141 -6.65 -3.79 -5.90
N PHE A 142 -5.75 -2.90 -5.49
CA PHE A 142 -5.68 -1.53 -5.98
C PHE A 142 -4.77 -1.35 -7.20
N ARG A 143 -3.81 -2.24 -7.45
CA ARG A 143 -2.91 -2.18 -8.62
C ARG A 143 -3.21 -3.27 -9.65
N GLY A 144 -3.91 -4.33 -9.25
CA GLY A 144 -4.37 -5.42 -10.10
C GLY A 144 -5.84 -5.28 -10.51
N VAL A 145 -6.76 -5.71 -9.65
CA VAL A 145 -8.17 -5.97 -10.00
C VAL A 145 -8.99 -4.70 -10.21
N LEU A 146 -9.09 -3.80 -9.23
CA LEU A 146 -9.88 -2.57 -9.35
C LEU A 146 -9.55 -1.74 -10.61
N PRO A 147 -8.28 -1.41 -10.91
CA PRO A 147 -7.97 -0.62 -12.10
C PRO A 147 -8.24 -1.40 -13.38
N ALA A 148 -8.11 -2.73 -13.40
CA ALA A 148 -8.42 -3.54 -14.56
C ALA A 148 -9.92 -3.51 -14.87
N VAL A 149 -10.76 -3.58 -13.84
CA VAL A 149 -12.23 -3.45 -13.95
C VAL A 149 -12.60 -2.03 -14.42
N LEU A 150 -12.11 -1.00 -13.75
CA LEU A 150 -12.40 0.40 -14.09
C LEU A 150 -11.94 0.75 -15.51
N ARG A 151 -10.80 0.21 -15.96
CA ARG A 151 -10.25 0.51 -17.29
C ARG A 151 -11.16 0.02 -18.41
N ARG A 152 -11.83 -1.11 -18.24
CA ARG A 152 -12.76 -1.64 -19.26
C ARG A 152 -13.94 -0.73 -19.49
N SER A 153 -14.57 -0.25 -18.40
CA SER A 153 -15.80 0.53 -18.49
C SER A 153 -15.58 2.03 -18.66
N TYR A 154 -14.44 2.57 -18.20
CA TYR A 154 -14.24 4.02 -18.09
C TYR A 154 -12.88 4.53 -18.62
N GLY A 155 -12.01 3.64 -19.12
CA GLY A 155 -10.71 4.01 -19.67
C GLY A 155 -9.59 4.20 -18.63
N ALA A 156 -8.37 4.41 -19.13
CA ALA A 156 -7.15 4.35 -18.32
C ALA A 156 -7.03 5.47 -17.27
N GLY A 157 -7.43 6.70 -17.62
CA GLY A 157 -7.35 7.84 -16.70
C GLY A 157 -8.25 7.66 -15.47
N VAL A 158 -9.51 7.26 -15.70
CA VAL A 158 -10.48 6.96 -14.62
C VAL A 158 -10.03 5.76 -13.80
N ALA A 159 -9.43 4.74 -14.42
CA ALA A 159 -8.90 3.60 -13.68
C ALA A 159 -7.81 3.98 -12.66
N VAL A 160 -6.86 4.83 -13.07
CA VAL A 160 -5.80 5.31 -12.16
C VAL A 160 -6.39 6.22 -11.09
N ALA A 161 -7.21 7.20 -11.48
CA ALA A 161 -7.79 8.15 -10.53
C ALA A 161 -8.72 7.45 -9.52
N GLY A 162 -9.64 6.61 -10.01
CA GLY A 162 -10.62 5.90 -9.19
C GLY A 162 -9.97 4.89 -8.24
N SER A 163 -9.04 4.07 -8.72
CA SER A 163 -8.34 3.11 -7.86
C SER A 163 -7.45 3.81 -6.83
N SER A 164 -6.79 4.91 -7.20
CA SER A 164 -5.98 5.72 -6.27
C SER A 164 -6.84 6.41 -5.22
N ALA A 165 -8.02 6.93 -5.58
CA ALA A 165 -8.95 7.51 -4.63
C ALA A 165 -9.47 6.46 -3.64
N LEU A 166 -9.86 5.27 -4.11
CA LEU A 166 -10.26 4.15 -3.26
C LEU A 166 -9.11 3.69 -2.34
N PHE A 167 -7.87 3.70 -2.82
CA PHE A 167 -6.69 3.42 -2.01
C PHE A 167 -6.45 4.49 -0.94
N GLY A 168 -6.74 5.76 -1.24
CA GLY A 168 -6.77 6.81 -0.21
C GLY A 168 -7.79 6.51 0.87
N LEU A 169 -9.02 6.19 0.49
CA LEU A 169 -10.11 5.88 1.43
C LEU A 169 -9.85 4.62 2.27
N TRP A 170 -9.17 3.62 1.69
CA TRP A 170 -8.72 2.41 2.41
C TRP A 170 -7.90 2.73 3.68
N HIS A 171 -7.20 3.87 3.69
CA HIS A 171 -6.35 4.30 4.79
C HIS A 171 -7.07 5.04 5.92
N ILE A 172 -8.38 5.23 5.85
CA ILE A 172 -9.14 5.92 6.91
C ILE A 172 -9.00 5.19 8.25
N LEU A 173 -9.30 3.88 8.32
CA LEU A 173 -9.23 3.14 9.59
C LEU A 173 -7.79 3.07 10.16
N PRO A 174 -6.76 2.75 9.36
CA PRO A 174 -5.36 2.86 9.81
C PRO A 174 -4.99 4.26 10.31
N ALA A 175 -5.41 5.32 9.62
CA ALA A 175 -5.08 6.70 10.00
C ALA A 175 -5.77 7.11 11.30
N MET A 176 -7.01 6.67 11.54
CA MET A 176 -7.70 6.87 12.81
C MET A 176 -6.97 6.18 13.96
N ASP A 177 -6.50 4.94 13.76
CA ASP A 177 -5.75 4.20 14.77
C ASP A 177 -4.40 4.88 15.06
N MET A 178 -3.73 5.40 14.02
CA MET A 178 -2.50 6.18 14.16
C MET A 178 -2.73 7.49 14.93
N ALA A 179 -3.82 8.21 14.64
CA ALA A 179 -4.19 9.43 15.34
C ALA A 179 -4.46 9.17 16.83
N ALA A 180 -5.18 8.08 17.15
CA ALA A 180 -5.47 7.68 18.51
C ALA A 180 -4.22 7.23 19.28
N ALA A 181 -3.29 6.53 18.62
CA ALA A 181 -2.05 6.06 19.22
C ALA A 181 -0.99 7.17 19.40
N ASN A 182 -1.08 8.28 18.65
CA ASN A 182 -0.09 9.35 18.66
C ASN A 182 -0.72 10.75 18.75
N PRO A 183 -1.20 11.17 19.93
CA PRO A 183 -1.81 12.51 20.11
C PRO A 183 -0.87 13.66 19.70
N ALA A 184 0.44 13.47 19.81
CA ALA A 184 1.45 14.44 19.36
C ALA A 184 1.44 14.68 17.84
N LEU A 185 1.11 13.66 17.03
CA LEU A 185 0.93 13.83 15.58
C LEU A 185 -0.34 14.62 15.26
N GLY A 186 -1.41 14.40 16.03
CA GLY A 186 -2.61 15.23 15.96
C GLY A 186 -2.31 16.69 16.29
N GLY A 187 -1.53 16.94 17.34
CA GLY A 187 -1.09 18.29 17.73
C GLY A 187 -0.19 18.99 16.71
N LEU A 188 0.63 18.24 15.95
CA LEU A 188 1.39 18.79 14.82
C LEU A 188 0.48 19.13 13.62
N ALA A 189 -0.52 18.28 13.37
CA ALA A 189 -1.54 18.53 12.35
C ALA A 189 -2.52 19.64 12.77
N ASP A 190 -2.56 20.02 14.05
CA ASP A 190 -3.44 21.06 14.55
C ASP A 190 -3.05 22.49 14.13
N GLY A 191 -1.78 22.73 13.82
CA GLY A 191 -1.32 24.05 13.36
C GLY A 191 -1.64 25.23 14.31
N GLY A 192 -1.97 24.95 15.58
CA GLY A 192 -2.41 25.94 16.56
C GLY A 192 -3.92 26.15 16.71
N SER A 193 -4.76 25.50 15.89
CA SER A 193 -6.23 25.55 16.00
C SER A 193 -6.73 24.42 16.89
N ARG A 194 -7.29 24.74 18.06
CA ARG A 194 -7.85 23.75 19.00
C ARG A 194 -9.09 23.08 18.39
N GLY A 195 -9.01 21.80 17.99
CA GLY A 195 -10.22 21.00 17.76
C GLY A 195 -10.12 19.77 16.84
N ASP A 196 -9.32 19.82 15.76
CA ASP A 196 -9.53 18.91 14.61
C ASP A 196 -8.29 18.14 14.09
N GLY A 197 -7.22 18.05 14.88
CA GLY A 197 -5.92 17.52 14.42
C GLY A 197 -5.96 16.07 13.99
N ALA A 198 -6.78 15.26 14.67
CA ALA A 198 -7.03 13.88 14.26
C ALA A 198 -7.72 13.81 12.90
N ALA A 199 -8.73 14.65 12.65
CA ALA A 199 -9.43 14.70 11.36
C ALA A 199 -8.49 15.18 10.25
N ARG A 200 -7.69 16.23 10.51
CA ARG A 200 -6.66 16.71 9.58
C ARG A 200 -5.60 15.64 9.26
N LEU A 201 -5.17 14.87 10.26
CA LEU A 201 -4.24 13.76 10.06
C LEU A 201 -4.85 12.66 9.19
N VAL A 202 -6.12 12.31 9.41
CA VAL A 202 -6.84 11.34 8.58
C VAL A 202 -6.97 11.84 7.14
N VAL A 203 -7.43 13.08 6.93
CA VAL A 203 -7.53 13.68 5.60
C VAL A 203 -6.17 13.74 4.90
N GLY A 204 -5.13 14.19 5.62
CA GLY A 204 -3.76 14.21 5.10
C GLY A 204 -3.26 12.81 4.72
N SER A 205 -3.60 11.79 5.50
CA SER A 205 -3.27 10.39 5.20
C SER A 205 -4.00 9.90 3.95
N VAL A 206 -5.30 10.18 3.81
CA VAL A 206 -6.11 9.82 2.63
C VAL A 206 -5.55 10.47 1.37
N VAL A 207 -5.24 11.78 1.41
CA VAL A 207 -4.70 12.51 0.27
C VAL A 207 -3.31 12.00 -0.10
N SER A 208 -2.40 11.87 0.86
CA SER A 208 -1.03 11.42 0.61
C SER A 208 -0.96 9.99 0.08
N THR A 209 -1.78 9.08 0.63
CA THR A 209 -1.86 7.69 0.16
C THR A 209 -2.55 7.60 -1.20
N GLY A 210 -3.56 8.43 -1.49
CA GLY A 210 -4.13 8.56 -2.83
C GLY A 210 -3.11 9.02 -3.87
N LEU A 211 -2.30 10.03 -3.57
CA LEU A 211 -1.20 10.48 -4.43
C LEU A 211 -0.12 9.39 -4.59
N ALA A 212 0.21 8.68 -3.52
CA ALA A 212 1.09 7.51 -3.60
C ALA A 212 0.49 6.44 -4.54
N GLY A 213 -0.83 6.22 -4.51
CA GLY A 213 -1.53 5.32 -5.43
C GLY A 213 -1.20 5.58 -6.90
N VAL A 214 -1.14 6.86 -7.31
CA VAL A 214 -0.77 7.25 -8.68
C VAL A 214 0.68 6.84 -9.00
N PHE A 215 1.61 7.07 -8.07
CA PHE A 215 3.00 6.63 -8.22
C PHE A 215 3.12 5.10 -8.32
N PHE A 216 2.38 4.35 -7.49
CA PHE A 216 2.34 2.90 -7.52
C PHE A 216 1.76 2.35 -8.82
N HIS A 217 0.77 3.04 -9.41
CA HIS A 217 0.27 2.71 -10.74
C HIS A 217 1.34 2.84 -11.82
N GLU A 218 2.19 3.85 -11.72
CA GLU A 218 3.31 4.03 -12.65
C GLU A 218 4.35 2.90 -12.51
N LEU A 219 4.63 2.45 -11.29
CA LEU A 219 5.46 1.25 -11.06
C LEU A 219 4.84 0.00 -11.69
N ARG A 220 3.53 -0.22 -11.47
CA ARG A 220 2.77 -1.32 -12.08
C ARG A 220 2.82 -1.27 -13.59
N ARG A 221 2.75 -0.07 -14.19
CA ARG A 221 2.82 0.09 -15.64
C ARG A 221 4.19 -0.29 -16.20
N ARG A 222 5.27 0.00 -15.47
CA ARG A 222 6.66 -0.26 -15.90
C ARG A 222 7.15 -1.69 -15.67
N GLY A 223 6.55 -2.39 -14.70
CA GLY A 223 7.09 -3.67 -14.22
C GLY A 223 6.07 -4.69 -13.73
N GLY A 224 4.77 -4.47 -13.96
CA GLY A 224 3.71 -5.32 -13.38
C GLY A 224 3.67 -5.23 -11.86
N LEU A 225 2.94 -6.15 -11.20
CA LEU A 225 2.81 -6.17 -9.74
C LEU A 225 4.11 -6.36 -8.94
N PRO A 226 5.16 -7.05 -9.43
CA PRO A 226 6.39 -7.21 -8.65
C PRO A 226 7.09 -5.88 -8.31
N ALA A 227 7.08 -4.89 -9.22
CA ALA A 227 7.72 -3.59 -8.99
C ALA A 227 7.13 -2.81 -7.80
N PRO A 228 5.81 -2.50 -7.77
CA PRO A 228 5.21 -1.85 -6.61
C PRO A 228 5.25 -2.76 -5.38
N SER A 229 5.06 -4.08 -5.49
CA SER A 229 5.05 -4.98 -4.32
C SER A 229 6.38 -4.96 -3.56
N LEU A 230 7.51 -5.02 -4.25
CA LEU A 230 8.83 -4.96 -3.61
C LEU A 230 9.13 -3.59 -3.01
N PHE A 231 8.75 -2.51 -3.70
CA PHE A 231 8.89 -1.15 -3.16
C PHE A 231 8.00 -0.96 -1.91
N HIS A 232 6.77 -1.47 -1.96
CA HIS A 232 5.81 -1.44 -0.86
C HIS A 232 6.34 -2.18 0.37
N LEU A 233 6.81 -3.41 0.15
CA LEU A 233 7.37 -4.26 1.17
C LEU A 233 8.60 -3.60 1.81
N ALA A 234 9.50 -3.04 0.99
CA ALA A 234 10.67 -2.34 1.49
C ALA A 234 10.30 -1.15 2.37
N THR A 235 9.37 -0.31 1.91
CA THR A 235 8.93 0.88 2.66
C THR A 235 8.34 0.52 4.02
N ASN A 236 7.49 -0.52 4.08
CA ASN A 236 6.89 -0.94 5.34
C ASN A 236 7.89 -1.70 6.25
N SER A 237 8.44 -2.79 5.76
CA SER A 237 9.27 -3.70 6.56
C SER A 237 10.58 -3.06 7.01
N LEU A 238 11.25 -2.29 6.14
CA LEU A 238 12.45 -1.57 6.55
C LEU A 238 12.14 -0.42 7.50
N GLY A 239 10.91 0.12 7.50
CA GLY A 239 10.48 1.15 8.45
C GLY A 239 10.49 0.62 9.89
N PHE A 240 10.01 -0.60 10.10
CA PHE A 240 10.08 -1.30 11.39
C PHE A 240 11.53 -1.48 11.88
N LEU A 241 12.44 -1.86 10.97
CA LEU A 241 13.86 -2.01 11.29
C LEU A 241 14.53 -0.66 11.59
N ALA A 242 14.23 0.36 10.79
CA ALA A 242 14.76 1.70 10.95
C ALA A 242 14.35 2.31 12.31
N ALA A 243 13.09 2.11 12.72
CA ALA A 243 12.60 2.51 14.04
C ALA A 243 13.43 1.87 15.18
N ARG A 244 13.71 0.56 15.08
CA ARG A 244 14.54 -0.15 16.06
C ARG A 244 15.98 0.31 16.07
N ALA A 245 16.57 0.50 14.89
CA ALA A 245 17.94 0.98 14.74
C ALA A 245 18.10 2.38 15.33
N ALA A 246 17.19 3.31 15.03
CA ALA A 246 17.19 4.66 15.60
C ALA A 246 17.13 4.63 17.13
N ARG A 247 16.22 3.84 17.71
CA ARG A 247 16.13 3.69 19.19
C ARG A 247 17.41 3.11 19.78
N HIS A 248 18.03 2.15 19.13
CA HIS A 248 19.27 1.54 19.61
C HIS A 248 20.42 2.56 19.62
N LEU A 249 20.58 3.34 18.54
CA LEU A 249 21.62 4.37 18.43
C LEU A 249 21.41 5.53 19.42
N ASP A 250 20.16 5.92 19.69
CA ASP A 250 19.87 6.96 20.69
C ASP A 250 20.27 6.51 22.11
N ARG A 251 20.02 5.23 22.46
CA ARG A 251 20.46 4.65 23.74
C ARG A 251 21.98 4.64 23.88
N LEU A 252 22.70 4.23 22.83
CA LEU A 252 24.17 4.25 22.81
C LEU A 252 24.75 5.66 22.93
N SER A 253 24.05 6.66 22.38
CA SER A 253 24.48 8.06 22.41
C SER A 253 24.17 8.77 23.74
N GLY A 254 23.64 8.06 24.75
CA GLY A 254 23.20 8.65 26.02
C GLY A 254 22.03 9.65 25.88
N ARG A 255 21.36 9.68 24.71
CA ARG A 255 20.20 10.54 24.50
C ARG A 255 18.98 9.83 25.08
N SER A 256 18.61 10.21 26.30
CA SER A 256 17.28 9.88 26.84
C SER A 256 16.20 10.31 25.82
N PRO A 257 15.08 9.56 25.71
CA PRO A 257 13.95 10.06 24.96
C PRO A 257 13.62 11.43 25.55
N GLN A 258 13.77 12.50 24.76
CA GLN A 258 13.31 13.82 25.19
C GLN A 258 11.84 13.65 25.56
N ALA A 259 11.55 13.63 26.86
CA ALA A 259 10.24 13.98 27.35
C ALA A 259 9.97 15.36 26.73
N VAL A 260 8.91 15.45 25.93
CA VAL A 260 8.40 16.74 25.50
C VAL A 260 8.18 17.51 26.80
N GLY A 261 8.98 18.56 27.00
CA GLY A 261 8.98 19.30 28.25
C GLY A 261 7.60 19.89 28.49
N THR A 262 6.82 19.26 29.37
CA THR A 262 5.70 19.92 30.01
C THR A 262 6.30 20.87 31.03
N THR A 263 6.71 22.06 30.59
CA THR A 263 6.84 23.20 31.48
C THR A 263 5.44 23.64 31.89
N TRP A 264 4.81 22.87 32.77
CA TRP A 264 3.68 23.32 33.55
C TRP A 264 4.22 23.72 34.92
N LYS A 265 4.28 25.03 35.17
CA LYS A 265 4.42 25.56 36.53
C LYS A 265 3.02 25.75 37.09
N PRO A 266 2.66 25.16 38.24
CA PRO A 266 1.48 25.61 38.96
C PRO A 266 1.74 27.04 39.43
N SER A 267 0.89 27.97 39.05
CA SER A 267 0.76 29.25 39.74
C SER A 267 0.19 29.00 41.12
N ALA A 268 0.79 29.66 42.11
CA ALA A 268 0.38 29.69 43.51
C ALA A 268 -1.06 30.18 43.70
#